data_AF-A0A4Q5SJI3-F1
#
_entry.id   AF-A0A4Q5SJI3-F1
#
_cell.length_a   1.000
_cell.length_b   1.000
_cell.length_c   1.000
_cell.angle_alpha   90.00
_cell.angle_beta   90.00
_cell.angle_gamma   90.00
#
_symmetry.space_group_name_H-M   'P 1'
#
loop_
_entity.id
_entity.type
_entity.pdbx_description
1 polymer ?
#
loop_
_entity_poly.entity_id
_entity_poly.type
_entity_poly.pdbx_seq_one_letter_code
_entity_poly.pdbx_strand_id
1 'polypeptide(L)'
;MMATIATKELLVLFLIDAEPGIKSIDKLLKIFDNANFPSKISTSLNYLLENEYIIVSKRHPNNSAIAYKSTKEGKLILIQYFDKTDIVKFINNLDNPHFLLEVTEVYIIKANKADSL
;
A
#
# COMPACT_ATOMS: atom_id res chain seq x y z
N MET A 1 -8.55 20.17 -9.43
CA MET A 1 -7.10 20.02 -9.16
C MET A 1 -6.92 18.57 -8.75
N MET A 2 -6.23 17.72 -9.51
CA MET A 2 -5.94 16.36 -9.03
C MET A 2 -4.94 16.49 -7.88
N ALA A 3 -5.32 16.05 -6.69
CA ALA A 3 -4.40 16.02 -5.56
C ALA A 3 -3.25 15.07 -5.89
N THR A 4 -2.01 15.55 -5.75
CA THR A 4 -0.83 14.70 -5.86
C THR A 4 -0.88 13.68 -4.72
N ILE A 5 -1.01 12.39 -5.06
CA ILE A 5 -0.95 11.31 -4.08
C ILE A 5 0.46 11.28 -3.46
N ALA A 6 0.55 11.17 -2.14
CA ALA A 6 1.84 11.12 -1.47
C ALA A 6 2.46 9.71 -1.55
N THR A 7 3.81 9.65 -1.48
CA THR A 7 4.59 8.41 -1.59
C THR A 7 4.16 7.34 -0.59
N LYS A 8 3.72 7.75 0.60
CA LYS A 8 3.25 6.85 1.65
C LYS A 8 1.91 6.19 1.27
N GLU A 9 0.98 6.90 0.64
CA GLU A 9 -0.26 6.34 0.10
C GLU A 9 0.02 5.41 -1.09
N LEU A 10 0.96 5.78 -1.98
CA LEU A 10 1.40 4.93 -3.08
C LEU A 10 1.99 3.61 -2.59
N LEU A 11 2.81 3.64 -1.52
CA LEU A 11 3.33 2.42 -0.89
C LEU A 11 2.21 1.52 -0.39
N VAL A 12 1.23 2.07 0.32
CA VAL A 12 0.10 1.29 0.85
C VAL A 12 -0.73 0.70 -0.28
N LEU A 13 -1.03 1.49 -1.31
CA LEU A 13 -1.77 1.05 -2.49
C LEU A 13 -1.03 -0.07 -3.23
N PHE A 14 0.28 0.07 -3.42
CA PHE A 14 1.14 -0.93 -4.04
C PHE A 14 1.10 -2.26 -3.28
N LEU A 15 1.26 -2.23 -1.95
CA LEU A 15 1.24 -3.46 -1.15
C LEU A 15 -0.12 -4.16 -1.16
N ILE A 16 -1.23 -3.41 -1.29
CA ILE A 16 -2.57 -3.97 -1.45
C ILE A 16 -2.77 -4.59 -2.83
N ASP A 17 -2.28 -3.93 -3.88
CA ASP A 17 -2.46 -4.32 -5.29
C ASP A 17 -1.56 -5.47 -5.75
N ALA A 18 -0.36 -5.60 -5.17
CA ALA A 18 0.60 -6.64 -5.53
C ALA A 18 -0.01 -8.05 -5.49
N GLU A 19 0.66 -9.05 -6.10
CA GLU A 19 0.21 -10.44 -6.04
C GLU A 19 1.29 -11.41 -5.50
N PRO A 20 1.00 -12.19 -4.43
CA PRO A 20 -0.21 -12.15 -3.59
C PRO A 20 -0.20 -10.97 -2.60
N GLY A 21 -1.08 -9.98 -2.76
CA GLY A 21 -1.01 -8.70 -2.02
C GLY A 21 -1.37 -8.75 -0.53
N ILE A 22 -0.96 -7.72 0.22
CA ILE A 22 -1.28 -7.54 1.64
C ILE A 22 -2.64 -6.87 1.76
N LYS A 23 -3.69 -7.68 1.62
CA LYS A 23 -5.08 -7.19 1.54
C LYS A 23 -5.75 -7.04 2.91
N SER A 24 -5.23 -7.67 3.96
CA SER A 24 -5.84 -7.70 5.31
C SER A 24 -5.45 -6.49 6.16
N ILE A 25 -6.43 -5.87 6.82
CA ILE A 25 -6.19 -4.73 7.72
C ILE A 25 -5.20 -5.07 8.85
N ASP A 26 -5.34 -6.23 9.49
CA ASP A 26 -4.47 -6.65 10.58
C ASP A 26 -3.03 -6.84 10.14
N LYS A 27 -2.83 -7.39 8.93
CA LYS A 27 -1.49 -7.55 8.35
C LYS A 27 -0.86 -6.20 8.01
N LEU A 28 -1.64 -5.28 7.44
CA LEU A 28 -1.16 -3.92 7.14
C LEU A 28 -0.75 -3.22 8.44
N LEU A 29 -1.63 -3.19 9.45
CA LEU A 29 -1.34 -2.61 10.76
C LEU A 29 -0.04 -3.16 11.35
N LYS A 30 0.07 -4.49 11.45
CA LYS A 30 1.27 -5.15 12.00
C LYS A 30 2.55 -4.75 11.25
N ILE A 31 2.48 -4.61 9.92
CA ILE A 31 3.66 -4.28 9.12
C ILE A 31 4.10 -2.83 9.34
N PHE A 32 3.15 -1.89 9.28
CA PHE A 32 3.45 -0.47 9.40
C PHE A 32 3.76 -0.04 10.84
N ASP A 33 3.14 -0.67 11.84
CA ASP A 33 3.46 -0.42 13.26
C ASP A 33 4.89 -0.86 13.59
N ASN A 34 5.33 -2.01 13.07
CA ASN A 34 6.72 -2.49 13.25
C ASN A 34 7.77 -1.57 12.61
N ALA A 35 7.39 -0.80 11.60
CA ALA A 35 8.27 0.09 10.85
C ALA A 35 8.31 1.53 11.38
N ASN A 36 7.62 1.81 12.50
CA ASN A 36 7.41 3.15 13.04
C ASN A 36 6.90 4.15 11.98
N PHE A 37 5.90 3.74 11.19
CA PHE A 37 5.39 4.52 10.08
C PHE A 37 4.92 5.92 10.55
N PRO A 38 5.23 7.02 9.82
CA PRO A 38 5.15 8.39 10.33
C PRO A 38 3.70 8.91 10.44
N SER A 39 2.71 8.07 10.13
CA SER A 39 1.31 8.35 10.35
C SER A 39 0.56 7.05 10.62
N LYS A 40 -0.61 7.12 11.26
CA LYS A 40 -1.47 5.92 11.39
C LYS A 40 -1.84 5.44 10.00
N ILE A 41 -1.65 4.16 9.70
CA ILE A 41 -2.04 3.54 8.43
C ILE A 41 -3.51 3.79 8.08
N SER A 42 -4.37 3.96 9.08
CA SER A 42 -5.78 4.34 8.90
C SER A 42 -5.96 5.65 8.14
N THR A 43 -5.03 6.60 8.27
CA THR A 43 -5.05 7.87 7.54
C THR A 43 -4.86 7.64 6.04
N SER A 44 -3.86 6.85 5.67
CA SER A 44 -3.62 6.51 4.26
C SER A 44 -4.74 5.63 3.71
N LEU A 45 -5.27 4.68 4.49
CA LEU A 45 -6.42 3.87 4.06
C LEU A 45 -7.67 4.71 3.83
N ASN A 46 -7.97 5.67 4.72
CA ASN A 46 -9.10 6.59 4.52
C ASN A 46 -8.92 7.42 3.26
N TYR A 47 -7.73 7.99 3.03
CA TYR A 47 -7.43 8.71 1.80
C TYR A 47 -7.67 7.84 0.55
N LEU A 48 -7.16 6.62 0.55
CA LEU A 48 -7.32 5.69 -0.58
C LEU A 48 -8.79 5.28 -0.81
N LEU A 49 -9.59 5.17 0.26
CA LEU A 49 -11.03 4.89 0.18
C LEU A 49 -11.82 6.10 -0.34
N GLU A 50 -11.56 7.30 0.18
CA GLU A 50 -12.22 8.54 -0.20
C GLU A 50 -11.96 8.92 -1.66
N ASN A 51 -10.78 8.57 -2.17
CA ASN A 51 -10.42 8.77 -3.58
C ASN A 51 -10.73 7.54 -4.46
N GLU A 52 -11.45 6.54 -3.94
CA GLU A 52 -11.86 5.34 -4.67
C GLU A 52 -10.71 4.52 -5.29
N TYR A 53 -9.49 4.63 -4.75
CA TYR A 53 -8.33 3.85 -5.20
C TYR A 53 -8.30 2.43 -4.64
N ILE A 54 -8.96 2.24 -3.49
CA ILE A 54 -9.24 0.92 -2.93
C ILE A 54 -10.72 0.83 -2.55
N ILE A 55 -11.23 -0.40 -2.43
CA ILE A 55 -12.51 -0.67 -1.79
C ILE A 55 -12.38 -1.76 -0.73
N VAL A 56 -13.29 -1.76 0.23
CA VAL A 56 -13.42 -2.84 1.22
C VAL A 56 -13.93 -4.10 0.51
N SER A 57 -13.09 -5.11 0.42
CA SER A 57 -13.40 -6.39 -0.24
C SER A 57 -14.07 -7.40 0.70
N LYS A 58 -13.87 -7.24 2.02
CA LYS A 58 -14.47 -8.10 3.05
C LYS A 58 -14.75 -7.29 4.31
N ARG A 59 -15.88 -7.57 4.97
CA ARG A 59 -16.30 -6.92 6.23
C ARG A 59 -16.61 -7.95 7.33
N HIS A 60 -16.47 -7.51 8.58
CA HIS A 60 -16.99 -8.21 9.74
C HIS A 60 -18.52 -8.03 9.83
N PRO A 61 -19.22 -8.86 10.64
CA PRO A 61 -20.66 -8.69 10.88
C PRO A 61 -21.05 -7.32 11.47
N ASN A 62 -20.14 -6.67 12.21
CA ASN A 62 -20.32 -5.31 12.74
C ASN A 62 -19.99 -4.21 11.72
N ASN A 63 -19.87 -4.56 10.43
CA ASN A 63 -19.57 -3.68 9.31
C ASN A 63 -18.14 -3.09 9.27
N SER A 64 -17.23 -3.48 10.17
CA SER A 64 -15.82 -3.05 10.09
C SER A 64 -15.09 -3.75 8.93
N ALA A 65 -14.10 -3.07 8.34
CA ALA A 65 -13.33 -3.61 7.21
C ALA A 65 -12.38 -4.73 7.68
N ILE A 66 -12.35 -5.85 6.94
CA ILE A 66 -11.40 -6.96 7.13
C ILE A 66 -10.29 -6.89 6.09
N ALA A 67 -10.68 -6.62 4.84
CA ALA A 67 -9.76 -6.64 3.73
C ALA A 67 -10.12 -5.58 2.69
N TYR A 68 -9.11 -5.19 1.92
CA TYR A 68 -9.19 -4.23 0.84
C TYR A 68 -8.83 -4.90 -0.49
N LYS A 69 -9.20 -4.24 -1.59
CA LYS A 69 -8.66 -4.51 -2.92
C LYS A 69 -8.52 -3.20 -3.66
N SER A 70 -7.54 -3.11 -4.55
CA SER A 70 -7.40 -2.00 -5.49
C SER A 70 -8.58 -1.94 -6.46
N THR A 71 -8.94 -0.73 -6.86
CA THR A 71 -9.88 -0.47 -7.96
C THR A 71 -9.13 -0.37 -9.28
N LYS A 72 -9.85 -0.14 -10.39
CA LYS A 72 -9.20 0.14 -11.68
C LYS A 72 -8.44 1.47 -11.61
N GLU A 73 -9.03 2.46 -10.96
CA GLU A 73 -8.49 3.80 -10.74
C GLU A 73 -7.22 3.73 -9.88
N GLY A 74 -7.21 2.93 -8.80
CA GLY A 74 -6.01 2.70 -7.99
C GLY A 74 -4.86 2.09 -8.80
N LYS A 75 -5.15 1.15 -9.70
CA LYS A 75 -4.12 0.58 -10.59
C LYS A 75 -3.56 1.60 -11.56
N LEU A 76 -4.42 2.46 -12.13
CA LEU A 76 -3.98 3.55 -13.01
C LEU A 76 -3.07 4.54 -12.27
N ILE A 77 -3.40 4.86 -11.01
CA ILE A 77 -2.56 5.69 -10.16
C ILE A 77 -1.18 5.05 -9.93
N LEU A 78 -1.11 3.74 -9.69
CA LEU A 78 0.17 3.04 -9.57
C LEU A 78 0.96 3.12 -10.87
N ILE A 79 0.35 2.86 -12.03
CA ILE A 79 1.03 2.96 -13.33
C ILE A 79 1.59 4.37 -13.58
N GLN A 80 0.85 5.40 -13.17
CA GLN A 80 1.20 6.78 -13.46
C GLN A 80 2.24 7.37 -12.49
N TYR A 81 2.21 6.96 -11.22
CA TYR A 81 2.94 7.65 -10.15
C TYR A 81 3.83 6.75 -9.29
N PHE A 82 3.74 5.42 -9.40
CA PHE A 82 4.61 4.54 -8.64
C PHE A 82 6.03 4.57 -9.19
N ASP A 83 6.95 5.11 -8.40
CA ASP A 83 8.38 5.02 -8.66
C ASP A 83 9.08 4.22 -7.56
N LYS A 84 9.74 3.13 -7.95
CA LYS A 84 10.46 2.24 -7.03
C LYS A 84 11.51 3.00 -6.22
N THR A 85 12.25 3.91 -6.87
CA THR A 85 13.36 4.62 -6.25
C THR A 85 12.86 5.53 -5.14
N ASP A 86 11.77 6.25 -5.40
CA ASP A 86 11.17 7.17 -4.44
C ASP A 86 10.52 6.42 -3.27
N ILE A 87 9.89 5.27 -3.53
CA ILE A 87 9.36 4.39 -2.48
C ILE A 87 10.47 3.88 -1.56
N VAL A 88 11.57 3.38 -2.13
CA VAL A 88 12.72 2.87 -1.36
C VAL A 88 13.39 4.00 -0.57
N LYS A 89 13.58 5.18 -1.17
CA LYS A 89 14.09 6.37 -0.47
C LYS A 89 13.20 6.79 0.69
N PHE A 90 11.89 6.82 0.48
CA PHE A 90 10.92 7.14 1.52
C PHE A 90 11.04 6.15 2.69
N ILE A 91 11.06 4.83 2.41
CA ILE A 91 11.18 3.82 3.46
C ILE A 91 12.51 3.97 4.22
N ASN A 92 13.63 4.19 3.53
CA ASN A 92 14.95 4.36 4.15
C ASN A 92 15.05 5.57 5.10
N ASN A 93 14.16 6.55 4.96
CA ASN A 93 14.10 7.72 5.83
C ASN A 93 13.25 7.50 7.10
N LEU A 94 12.70 6.29 7.30
CA LEU A 94 11.98 5.94 8.52
C LEU A 94 12.95 5.57 9.66
N ASP A 95 12.49 5.68 10.90
CA ASP A 95 13.30 5.35 12.09
C ASP A 95 13.70 3.86 12.14
N ASN A 96 12.82 2.98 11.64
CA ASN A 96 13.08 1.54 11.56
C ASN A 96 12.71 1.00 10.16
N PRO A 97 13.55 1.25 9.15
CA PRO A 97 13.20 1.03 7.76
C PRO A 97 13.30 -0.45 7.34
N HIS A 98 14.13 -1.24 8.04
CA HIS A 98 14.62 -2.53 7.58
C HIS A 98 13.48 -3.51 7.26
N PHE A 99 12.54 -3.65 8.19
CA PHE A 99 11.43 -4.59 8.02
C PHE A 99 10.49 -4.21 6.88
N LEU A 100 10.11 -2.93 6.78
CA LEU A 100 9.23 -2.46 5.71
C LEU A 100 9.93 -2.50 4.35
N LEU A 101 11.24 -2.24 4.32
CA LEU A 101 12.03 -2.34 3.11
C LEU A 101 12.06 -3.78 2.61
N GLU A 102 12.38 -4.74 3.47
CA GLU A 102 12.42 -6.17 3.12
C GLU A 102 11.05 -6.64 2.58
N VAL A 103 9.97 -6.29 3.28
CA VAL A 103 8.60 -6.60 2.82
C VAL A 103 8.33 -6.01 1.44
N THR A 104 8.66 -4.73 1.24
CA THR A 104 8.37 -4.02 -0.01
C THR A 104 9.18 -4.56 -1.17
N GLU A 105 10.46 -4.87 -0.97
CA GLU A 105 11.34 -5.47 -1.98
C GLU A 105 10.85 -6.83 -2.44
N VAL A 106 10.35 -7.67 -1.52
CA VAL A 106 9.74 -8.96 -1.87
C VAL A 106 8.57 -8.77 -2.84
N TYR A 107 7.73 -7.75 -2.66
CA TYR A 107 6.61 -7.47 -3.57
C TYR A 107 7.06 -6.86 -4.90
N ILE A 108 8.07 -6.00 -4.91
CA ILE A 108 8.65 -5.46 -6.14
C ILE A 108 9.21 -6.58 -7.02
N ILE A 109 9.96 -7.52 -6.42
CA ILE A 109 10.52 -8.66 -7.15
C ILE A 109 9.41 -9.53 -7.75
N LYS A 110 8.31 -9.74 -7.01
CA LYS A 110 7.16 -10.51 -7.51
C LYS A 110 6.45 -9.82 -8.67
N ALA A 111 6.25 -8.51 -8.59
CA ALA A 111 5.65 -7.73 -9.67
C ALA A 111 6.45 -7.87 -10.97
N ASN A 112 7.77 -7.67 -10.91
CA ASN A 112 8.65 -7.80 -12.09
C ASN A 112 8.63 -9.20 -12.72
N LYS A 113 8.44 -10.25 -11.91
CA LYS A 113 8.32 -11.63 -12.40
C LYS A 113 6.98 -11.88 -13.11
N ALA A 114 5.91 -11.20 -12.70
CA ALA A 114 4.60 -11.31 -13.34
C ALA A 114 4.59 -10.64 -14.72
N ASP A 115 5.35 -9.55 -14.91
CA ASP A 115 5.47 -8.85 -16.20
C ASP A 115 6.40 -9.55 -17.21
N SER A 116 7.13 -10.59 -16.78
CA SER A 116 8.11 -11.33 -17.60
C SER A 116 7.58 -12.67 -18.14
N LEU A 117 6.28 -12.96 -17.98
CA LEU A 117 5.58 -14.18 -18.41
C LEU A 117 4.44 -13.85 -19.37
#